data_AF-A0A453AIJ4-F1
#
_entry.id   AF-A0A453AIJ4-F1
#
_cell.length_a   1.000
_cell.length_b   1.000
_cell.length_c   1.000
_cell.angle_alpha   90.00
_cell.angle_beta   90.00
_cell.angle_gamma   90.00
#
_symmetry.space_group_name_H-M   'P 1'
#
loop_
_entity.id
_entity.type
_entity.pdbx_description
1 polymer ?
#
loop_
_entity_poly.entity_id
_entity_poly.type
_entity_poly.pdbx_seq_one_letter_code
_entity_poly.pdbx_strand_id
1 'polypeptide(L)'
;MVSIVEGSIRSMRTRAAYLNITRLSELRIDAHPSVYSINRDGKPLTLEQRQQPIIYADCSHWCLPGLPDTWNVLLLASLMRHPSSNVNL
;
A
#
# COMPACT_ATOMS: atom_id res chain seq x y z
N MET A 1 4.59 13.23 8.25
CA MET A 1 3.46 12.35 8.67
C MET A 1 3.95 10.97 9.09
N VAL A 2 4.80 10.28 8.31
CA VAL A 2 5.42 9.00 8.71
C VAL A 2 6.11 9.07 10.08
N SER A 3 6.93 10.09 10.33
CA SER A 3 7.61 10.30 11.61
C SER A 3 6.68 10.42 12.82
N ILE A 4 5.45 10.93 12.63
CA ILE A 4 4.43 11.02 13.69
C ILE A 4 3.93 9.62 14.03
N VAL A 5 3.57 8.83 13.01
CA VAL A 5 3.12 7.44 13.19
C VAL A 5 4.21 6.61 13.89
N GLU A 6 5.45 6.72 13.43
CA GLU A 6 6.59 6.03 14.04
C GLU A 6 6.82 6.46 15.50
N GLY A 7 6.72 7.76 15.80
CA GLY A 7 6.82 8.28 17.15
C GLY A 7 5.71 7.76 18.06
N SER A 8 4.45 7.78 17.57
CA SER A 8 3.30 7.24 18.30
C SER A 8 3.47 5.77 18.60
N ILE A 9 3.82 4.93 17.60
CA ILE A 9 4.01 3.48 17.78
C ILE A 9 5.10 3.18 18.82
N ARG A 10 6.21 3.92 18.82
CA ARG A 10 7.29 3.76 19.82
C ARG A 10 6.81 4.07 21.24
N SER A 11 5.84 4.96 21.40
CA SER A 11 5.29 5.39 22.69
C SER A 11 4.12 4.53 23.20
N MET A 12 3.61 3.58 22.41
CA MET A 12 2.45 2.78 22.77
C MET A 12 2.75 1.79 23.91
N ARG A 13 1.85 1.74 24.92
CA ARG A 13 1.93 0.76 26.02
C ARG A 13 1.85 -0.68 25.50
N THR A 14 0.96 -0.94 24.56
CA THR A 14 0.85 -2.22 23.86
C THR A 14 1.70 -2.15 22.61
N ARG A 15 2.70 -3.03 22.48
CA ARG A 15 3.58 -3.04 21.29
C ARG A 15 2.78 -3.41 20.05
N ALA A 16 2.81 -2.55 19.05
CA ALA A 16 2.34 -2.83 17.71
C ALA A 16 3.56 -3.02 16.79
N ALA A 17 3.56 -4.10 16.00
CA ALA A 17 4.55 -4.26 14.94
C ALA A 17 4.28 -3.23 13.83
N TYR A 18 5.29 -2.47 13.44
CA TYR A 18 5.18 -1.47 12.38
C TYR A 18 5.78 -2.00 11.09
N LEU A 19 4.96 -2.08 10.03
CA LEU A 19 5.43 -2.42 8.70
C LEU A 19 5.58 -1.14 7.87
N ASN A 20 6.81 -0.63 7.77
CA ASN A 20 7.09 0.56 6.96
C ASN A 20 7.12 0.19 5.47
N ILE A 21 5.96 0.32 4.82
CA ILE A 21 5.79 0.10 3.38
C ILE A 21 5.93 1.39 2.55
N THR A 22 6.22 2.55 3.15
CA THR A 22 6.13 3.84 2.43
C THR A 22 7.14 3.92 1.30
N ARG A 23 8.44 3.76 1.60
CA ARG A 23 9.49 3.96 0.60
C ARG A 23 9.43 2.95 -0.56
N LEU A 24 9.13 1.69 -0.26
CA LEU A 24 9.00 0.67 -1.31
C LEU A 24 7.78 0.93 -2.19
N SER A 25 6.69 1.48 -1.62
CA SER A 25 5.46 1.77 -2.36
C SER A 25 5.63 2.99 -3.27
N GLU A 26 6.37 4.01 -2.85
CA GLU A 26 6.72 5.18 -3.68
C GLU A 26 7.46 4.81 -4.96
N LEU A 27 8.22 3.71 -4.96
CA LEU A 27 8.95 3.22 -6.13
C LEU A 27 8.04 2.53 -7.15
N ARG A 28 6.75 2.30 -6.83
CA ARG A 28 5.83 1.48 -7.61
C ARG A 28 4.68 2.28 -8.22
N ILE A 29 4.97 3.45 -8.79
CA ILE A 29 4.00 4.27 -9.54
C ILE A 29 3.29 3.49 -10.66
N ASP A 30 3.93 2.44 -11.18
CA ASP A 30 3.40 1.54 -12.20
C ASP A 30 2.30 0.60 -11.68
N ALA A 31 2.16 0.41 -10.36
CA ALA A 31 1.23 -0.54 -9.78
C ALA A 31 -0.19 0.01 -9.57
N HIS A 32 -0.44 1.27 -9.94
CA HIS A 32 -1.75 1.91 -9.84
C HIS A 32 -2.69 1.48 -10.98
N PRO A 33 -4.02 1.42 -10.75
CA PRO A 33 -5.01 1.15 -11.81
C PRO A 33 -5.04 2.22 -12.90
N SER A 34 -4.66 3.47 -12.59
CA SER A 34 -4.79 4.59 -13.52
C SER A 34 -6.24 4.66 -14.04
N VAL A 35 -6.44 4.67 -15.35
CA VAL A 35 -7.76 4.71 -16.00
C VAL A 35 -8.47 3.34 -16.08
N TYR A 36 -7.87 2.29 -15.54
CA TYR A 36 -8.48 0.96 -15.46
C TYR A 36 -9.15 0.74 -14.09
N SER A 37 -9.84 1.77 -13.60
CA SER A 37 -10.59 1.77 -12.34
C SER A 37 -12.11 1.82 -12.58
N ILE A 38 -12.86 1.83 -11.48
CA ILE A 38 -14.32 1.97 -11.46
C ILE A 38 -14.72 3.42 -11.14
N ASN A 39 -15.84 3.85 -11.71
CA ASN A 39 -16.46 5.13 -11.36
C ASN A 39 -17.23 5.02 -10.03
N ARG A 40 -17.82 6.14 -9.60
CA ARG A 40 -18.59 6.24 -8.35
C ARG A 40 -19.81 5.32 -8.30
N ASP A 41 -20.32 4.90 -9.46
CA ASP A 41 -21.45 3.99 -9.58
C ASP A 41 -21.01 2.50 -9.60
N GLY A 42 -19.73 2.22 -9.37
CA GLY A 42 -19.16 0.87 -9.37
C GLY A 42 -18.98 0.26 -10.76
N LYS A 43 -19.06 1.07 -11.83
CA LYS A 43 -18.91 0.59 -13.22
C LYS A 43 -17.53 0.94 -13.77
N PRO A 44 -16.97 0.15 -14.70
CA PRO A 44 -15.73 0.52 -15.39
C PRO A 44 -15.86 1.87 -16.10
N LEU A 45 -14.77 2.65 -16.13
CA LEU A 45 -14.73 3.89 -16.90
C LEU A 45 -15.02 3.64 -18.39
N THR A 46 -15.81 4.55 -19.00
CA THR A 46 -16.08 4.54 -20.45
C THR A 46 -14.82 4.84 -21.25
N LEU A 47 -14.83 4.59 -22.56
CA LEU A 47 -13.67 4.86 -23.41
C LEU A 47 -13.30 6.36 -23.41
N GLU A 48 -14.29 7.24 -23.40
CA GLU A 48 -14.11 8.70 -23.34
C GLU A 48 -13.49 9.13 -22.01
N GLN A 49 -13.90 8.51 -20.91
CA GLN A 49 -13.34 8.79 -19.58
C GLN A 49 -11.88 8.31 -19.48
N ARG A 50 -11.56 7.15 -20.06
CA ARG A 50 -10.18 6.63 -20.08
C ARG A 50 -9.22 7.49 -20.89
N GLN A 51 -9.73 8.27 -21.85
CA GLN A 51 -8.93 9.22 -22.62
C GLN A 51 -8.62 10.51 -21.83
N GLN A 52 -9.17 10.68 -20.63
CA GLN A 52 -8.99 11.86 -19.77
C GLN A 52 -8.31 11.49 -18.43
N PRO A 53 -7.07 10.98 -18.44
CA PRO A 53 -6.39 10.48 -17.23
C PRO A 53 -6.19 11.53 -16.14
N ILE A 54 -6.03 12.81 -16.50
CA ILE A 54 -5.89 13.90 -15.52
C ILE A 54 -7.10 13.98 -14.58
N ILE A 55 -8.29 13.61 -15.07
CA ILE A 55 -9.56 13.71 -14.33
C ILE A 55 -9.92 12.37 -13.70
N TYR A 56 -9.69 11.26 -14.43
CA TYR A 56 -10.24 9.96 -14.06
C TYR A 56 -9.21 8.91 -13.63
N ALA A 57 -7.90 9.20 -13.69
CA ALA A 57 -6.91 8.23 -13.24
C ALA A 57 -6.97 8.05 -11.71
N ASP A 58 -7.02 6.79 -11.30
CA ASP A 58 -6.88 6.38 -9.92
C ASP A 58 -5.39 6.16 -9.59
N CYS A 59 -4.82 7.12 -8.86
CA CYS A 59 -3.43 7.09 -8.39
C CYS A 59 -3.33 6.78 -6.89
N SER A 60 -4.42 6.34 -6.25
CA SER A 60 -4.49 6.10 -4.80
C SER A 60 -4.65 4.62 -4.49
N HIS A 61 -5.31 3.86 -5.35
CA HIS A 61 -5.48 2.42 -5.22
C HIS A 61 -4.43 1.63 -5.99
N TRP A 62 -4.47 0.30 -5.89
CA TRP A 62 -3.48 -0.59 -6.49
C TRP A 62 -4.17 -1.68 -7.30
N CYS A 63 -3.57 -2.06 -8.43
CA CYS A 63 -3.97 -3.25 -9.16
C CYS A 63 -3.74 -4.52 -8.33
N LEU A 64 -4.56 -5.54 -8.60
CA LEU A 64 -4.34 -6.91 -8.12
C LEU A 64 -4.31 -7.88 -9.32
N PRO A 65 -3.30 -8.77 -9.41
CA PRO A 65 -2.13 -8.86 -8.53
C PRO A 65 -1.22 -7.62 -8.63
N GLY A 66 -0.52 -7.27 -7.56
CA GLY A 66 0.26 -6.03 -7.51
C GLY A 66 0.96 -5.72 -6.19
N LEU A 67 1.17 -4.42 -5.93
CA LEU A 67 1.92 -3.94 -4.77
C LEU A 67 1.38 -4.45 -3.41
N PRO A 68 0.05 -4.54 -3.18
CA PRO A 68 -0.48 -5.08 -1.93
C PRO A 68 -0.06 -6.52 -1.64
N ASP A 69 0.24 -7.33 -2.67
CA ASP A 69 0.73 -8.69 -2.48
C ASP A 69 2.12 -8.70 -1.83
N THR A 70 2.97 -7.72 -2.18
CA THR A 70 4.28 -7.55 -1.53
C THR A 70 4.12 -7.20 -0.05
N TRP A 71 3.15 -6.35 0.29
CA TRP A 71 2.85 -6.02 1.69
C TRP A 71 2.39 -7.26 2.47
N ASN A 72 1.56 -8.10 1.85
CA ASN A 72 1.08 -9.35 2.45
C ASN A 72 2.21 -10.37 2.66
N VAL A 73 3.17 -10.46 1.74
CA VAL A 73 4.37 -11.30 1.93
C VAL A 73 5.22 -10.81 3.10
N LEU A 74 5.44 -9.49 3.21
CA LEU A 74 6.19 -8.92 4.34
C LEU A 74 5.46 -9.13 5.67
N LEU A 75 4.13 -9.01 5.68
CA LEU A 75 3.31 -9.31 6.85
C LEU A 75 3.45 -10.78 7.25
N LEU A 76 3.31 -11.72 6.30
CA LEU A 76 3.47 -13.14 6.57
C LEU A 76 4.86 -13.45 7.14
N ALA A 77 5.92 -12.89 6.53
CA ALA A 77 7.28 -13.05 7.04
C ALA A 77 7.42 -12.52 8.48
N SER A 78 6.78 -11.38 8.80
CA SER A 78 6.78 -10.81 10.16
C SER A 78 6.07 -11.72 11.17
N LEU A 79 4.92 -12.30 10.81
CA LEU A 79 4.17 -13.23 11.66
C LEU A 79 4.90 -14.56 11.88
N MET A 80 5.65 -15.02 10.87
CA MET A 80 6.43 -16.25 10.94
C MET A 80 7.75 -16.09 11.69
N ARG A 81 8.20 -14.85 11.97
CA ARG A 81 9.41 -14.63 12.77
C ARG A 81 9.18 -15.07 14.21
N HIS A 82 9.86 -16.14 14.61
CA HIS A 82 9.88 -16.61 15.99
C HIS A 82 10.52 -15.55 16.93
N PRO A 83 10.05 -15.40 18.19
CA PRO A 83 10.57 -14.40 19.13
C PRO A 83 12.07 -14.49 19.46
N SER A 84 12.74 -15.57 19.08
CA SER A 84 14.15 -15.85 19.45
C SER A 84 15.18 -15.29 18.47
N SER A 85 14.77 -14.82 17.29
CA SER A 85 15.67 -14.23 16.31
C SER A 85 15.63 -12.70 16.39
N ASN A 86 16.42 -12.15 17.33
CA ASN A 86 16.83 -10.75 17.30
C ASN A 86 17.71 -10.51 16.07
N VAL A 87 17.08 -10.23 14.93
CA VAL A 87 17.74 -9.60 13.79
C VAL A 87 17.07 -8.24 13.62
N ASN A 88 17.81 -7.18 13.95
CA ASN A 88 17.38 -5.79 13.75
C ASN A 88 16.98 -5.59 12.29
N LEU A 89 15.69 -5.30 12.07
CA LEU A 89 15.20 -4.63 10.88
C LEU A 89 14.89 -3.19 11.27
#